data_AF-A0A1U8HHD6-F1
#
_entry.id   AF-A0A1U8HHD6-F1
#
_cell.length_a   1.000
_cell.length_b   1.000
_cell.length_c   1.000
_cell.angle_alpha   90.00
_cell.angle_beta   90.00
_cell.angle_gamma   90.00
#
_symmetry.space_group_name_H-M   'P 1'
#
loop_
_entity.id
_entity.type
_entity.pdbx_description
1 polymer ?
#
loop_
_entity_poly.entity_id
_entity_poly.type
_entity_poly.pdbx_seq_one_letter_code
_entity_poly.pdbx_strand_id
1 'polypeptide(L)'
;MGLTTSTSVSSLLCFSWEFCQIARKKYAPDLLIVISPLYIWLAFMSLQPHKEERFLYPIYPLVCVAASAVIESFTDLFRDKYNPYDNSIIVMMAKFLRPVALSLILCASHSRTFSLINGYAAPMEVYKILEHHDDAGTVLEN
;
A
#
# COMPACT_ATOMS: atom_id res chain seq x y z
N MET A 1 -36.53 -23.49 5.95
CA MET A 1 -35.90 -22.16 6.10
C MET A 1 -34.40 -22.34 5.87
N GLY A 2 -33.86 -22.00 4.69
CA GLY A 2 -32.42 -22.27 4.42
C GLY A 2 -31.91 -21.91 3.01
N LEU A 3 -32.65 -21.14 2.22
CA LEU A 3 -32.33 -20.88 0.80
C LEU A 3 -31.87 -19.44 0.51
N THR A 4 -31.70 -18.58 1.52
CA THR A 4 -31.43 -17.14 1.32
C THR A 4 -29.96 -16.73 1.47
N THR A 5 -29.07 -17.61 1.95
CA THR A 5 -27.65 -17.27 2.15
C THR A 5 -26.77 -17.55 0.93
N SER A 6 -27.17 -18.47 0.04
CA SER A 6 -26.38 -18.83 -1.16
C SER A 6 -26.45 -17.79 -2.27
N THR A 7 -27.55 -17.05 -2.40
CA THR A 7 -27.72 -16.03 -3.45
C THR A 7 -26.93 -14.76 -3.16
N SER A 8 -26.68 -14.43 -1.88
CA SER A 8 -25.92 -13.25 -1.48
C SER A 8 -24.41 -13.38 -1.76
N VAL A 9 -23.81 -14.54 -1.45
CA VAL A 9 -22.38 -14.81 -1.74
C VAL A 9 -22.10 -14.92 -3.23
N SER A 10 -22.99 -15.54 -4.02
CA SER A 10 -22.85 -15.61 -5.47
C SER A 10 -23.05 -14.24 -6.13
N SER A 11 -23.95 -13.40 -5.61
CA SER A 11 -24.14 -12.03 -6.12
C SER A 11 -22.94 -11.14 -5.79
N LEU A 12 -22.37 -11.25 -4.59
CA LEU A 12 -21.16 -10.50 -4.21
C LEU A 12 -19.94 -10.94 -5.02
N LEU A 13 -19.77 -12.24 -5.28
CA LEU A 13 -18.73 -12.76 -6.18
C LEU A 13 -18.94 -12.33 -7.63
N CYS A 14 -20.20 -12.27 -8.09
CA CYS A 14 -20.57 -11.79 -9.43
C CYS A 14 -20.27 -10.29 -9.59
N PHE A 15 -20.63 -9.46 -8.62
CA PHE A 15 -20.28 -8.03 -8.59
C PHE A 15 -18.76 -7.82 -8.55
N SER A 16 -18.03 -8.66 -7.80
CA SER A 16 -16.56 -8.62 -7.74
C SER A 16 -15.92 -8.96 -9.08
N TRP A 17 -16.48 -9.93 -9.80
CA TRP A 17 -15.99 -10.39 -11.10
C TRP A 17 -16.34 -9.42 -12.24
N GLU A 18 -17.52 -8.83 -12.21
CA GLU A 18 -17.97 -7.86 -13.23
C GLU A 18 -17.27 -6.50 -13.09
N PHE A 19 -17.01 -6.04 -11.87
CA PHE A 19 -16.21 -4.84 -11.62
C PHE A 19 -14.75 -5.04 -12.08
N CYS A 20 -14.24 -6.28 -11.98
CA CYS A 20 -12.92 -6.65 -12.50
C CYS A 20 -12.86 -6.61 -14.04
N GLN A 21 -13.96 -6.89 -14.74
CA GLN A 21 -13.99 -6.92 -16.21
C GLN A 21 -14.16 -5.54 -16.86
N ILE A 22 -14.91 -4.63 -16.24
CA ILE A 22 -15.16 -3.28 -16.79
C ILE A 22 -13.86 -2.42 -16.81
N ALA A 23 -12.90 -2.70 -15.92
CA ALA A 23 -11.68 -1.92 -15.79
C ALA A 23 -10.57 -2.21 -16.84
N ARG A 24 -10.79 -3.16 -17.76
CA ARG A 24 -9.70 -3.90 -18.43
C ARG A 24 -9.33 -3.49 -19.86
N LYS A 25 -9.88 -2.44 -20.46
CA LYS A 25 -9.84 -2.36 -21.94
C LYS A 25 -8.93 -1.36 -22.64
N LYS A 26 -8.10 -0.56 -21.95
CA LYS A 26 -7.13 0.30 -22.66
C LYS A 26 -5.73 0.41 -22.04
N TYR A 27 -5.61 0.28 -20.71
CA TYR A 27 -4.33 0.39 -19.97
C TYR A 27 -3.83 -0.94 -19.38
N ALA A 28 -4.51 -2.05 -19.70
CA ALA A 28 -4.24 -3.36 -19.11
C ALA A 28 -2.89 -4.01 -19.48
N PRO A 29 -2.28 -3.85 -20.68
CA PRO A 29 -1.05 -4.60 -20.99
C PRO A 29 0.17 -4.06 -20.23
N ASP A 30 0.37 -2.74 -20.19
CA ASP A 30 1.49 -2.12 -19.46
C ASP A 30 1.39 -2.37 -17.95
N LEU A 31 0.19 -2.28 -17.39
CA LEU A 31 -0.05 -2.56 -15.98
C LEU A 31 0.22 -4.03 -15.64
N LEU A 32 -0.19 -4.97 -16.51
CA LEU A 32 0.09 -6.40 -16.31
C LEU A 32 1.59 -6.70 -16.35
N ILE A 33 2.35 -6.04 -17.21
CA ILE A 33 3.82 -6.18 -17.30
C ILE A 33 4.46 -5.76 -15.97
N VAL A 34 4.05 -4.62 -15.41
CA VAL A 34 4.58 -4.09 -14.15
C VAL A 34 4.24 -4.97 -12.94
N ILE A 35 3.04 -5.58 -12.92
CA ILE A 35 2.60 -6.40 -11.77
C ILE A 35 3.01 -7.88 -11.92
N SER A 36 3.34 -8.36 -13.12
CA SER A 36 3.78 -9.74 -13.36
C SER A 36 4.95 -10.21 -12.47
N PRO A 37 6.07 -9.48 -12.30
CA PRO A 37 7.16 -9.94 -11.44
C PRO A 37 6.74 -10.04 -9.97
N LEU A 38 5.83 -9.18 -9.51
CA LEU A 38 5.29 -9.21 -8.16
C LEU A 38 4.49 -10.51 -7.93
N TYR A 39 3.57 -10.85 -8.84
CA TYR A 39 2.77 -12.06 -8.69
C TYR A 39 3.59 -13.34 -8.82
N ILE A 40 4.57 -13.37 -9.74
CA ILE A 40 5.47 -14.52 -9.91
C ILE A 40 6.28 -14.75 -8.63
N TRP A 41 6.83 -13.69 -8.03
CA TRP A 41 7.60 -13.78 -6.80
C TRP A 41 6.75 -14.17 -5.59
N LEU A 42 5.54 -13.60 -5.45
CA LEU A 42 4.60 -13.98 -4.40
C LEU A 42 4.15 -15.44 -4.54
N ALA A 43 3.91 -15.92 -5.76
CA ALA A 43 3.54 -17.31 -6.00
C ALA A 43 4.68 -18.26 -5.59
N PHE A 44 5.91 -17.95 -5.99
CA PHE A 44 7.09 -18.74 -5.63
C PHE A 44 7.32 -18.77 -4.11
N MET A 45 7.27 -17.62 -3.44
CA MET A 45 7.43 -17.52 -1.98
C MET A 45 6.27 -18.16 -1.21
N SER A 46 5.08 -18.24 -1.81
CA SER A 46 3.94 -18.90 -1.16
C SER A 46 4.06 -20.43 -1.15
N LEU A 47 4.85 -20.99 -2.07
CA LEU A 47 5.12 -22.43 -2.14
C LEU A 47 6.16 -22.90 -1.10
N GLN A 48 6.95 -21.99 -0.54
CA GLN A 48 7.90 -22.34 0.51
C GLN A 48 7.22 -22.43 1.90
N PRO A 49 7.43 -23.53 2.65
CA PRO A 49 6.83 -23.74 3.97
C PRO A 49 7.50 -22.91 5.08
N HIS A 50 8.77 -22.51 4.90
CA HIS A 50 9.50 -21.67 5.84
C HIS A 50 9.37 -20.20 5.42
N LYS A 51 8.35 -19.51 5.96
CA LYS A 51 8.08 -18.10 5.64
C LYS A 51 8.84 -17.19 6.59
N GLU A 52 10.10 -16.89 6.30
CA GLU A 52 10.73 -15.73 6.92
C GLU A 52 10.35 -14.46 6.15
N GLU A 53 9.86 -13.47 6.88
CA GLU A 53 9.54 -12.12 6.38
C GLU A 53 10.74 -11.43 5.68
N ARG A 54 11.96 -11.91 5.95
CA ARG A 54 13.22 -11.43 5.37
C ARG A 54 13.37 -11.76 3.89
N PHE A 55 12.74 -12.81 3.39
CA PHE A 55 12.84 -13.14 1.96
C PHE A 55 12.00 -12.20 1.09
N LEU A 56 11.14 -11.38 1.71
CA LEU A 56 10.26 -10.44 1.03
C LEU A 56 10.92 -9.09 0.75
N TYR A 57 12.14 -8.81 1.26
CA TYR A 57 12.82 -7.53 1.03
C TYR A 57 12.90 -7.06 -0.44
N PRO A 58 13.19 -7.94 -1.43
CA PRO A 58 13.30 -7.54 -2.83
C PRO A 58 11.99 -7.08 -3.48
N ILE A 59 10.83 -7.48 -2.95
CA ILE A 59 9.53 -7.20 -3.59
C ILE A 59 8.92 -5.86 -3.15
N TYR A 60 9.39 -5.26 -2.04
CA TYR A 60 8.80 -4.00 -1.54
C TYR A 60 8.78 -2.87 -2.58
N PRO A 61 9.83 -2.63 -3.39
CA PRO A 61 9.78 -1.63 -4.45
C PRO A 61 8.72 -1.96 -5.51
N LEU A 62 8.58 -3.23 -5.89
CA LEU A 62 7.57 -3.67 -6.87
C LEU A 62 6.15 -3.48 -6.35
N VAL A 63 5.91 -3.69 -5.05
CA VAL A 63 4.62 -3.42 -4.40
C VAL A 63 4.29 -1.94 -4.46
N CYS A 64 5.26 -1.06 -4.19
CA CYS A 64 5.07 0.39 -4.29
C CYS A 64 4.73 0.84 -5.72
N VAL A 65 5.43 0.29 -6.73
CA VAL A 65 5.17 0.60 -8.14
C VAL A 65 3.78 0.10 -8.56
N ALA A 66 3.40 -1.11 -8.18
CA ALA A 66 2.06 -1.66 -8.44
C ALA A 66 0.96 -0.81 -7.79
N ALA A 67 1.15 -0.38 -6.53
CA ALA A 67 0.21 0.49 -5.84
C ALA A 67 0.05 1.86 -6.52
N SER A 68 1.16 2.49 -6.94
CA SER A 68 1.12 3.75 -7.69
C SER A 68 0.37 3.61 -9.01
N ALA A 69 0.63 2.53 -9.75
CA ALA A 69 0.00 2.29 -11.05
C ALA A 69 -1.52 2.04 -10.92
N VAL A 70 -1.97 1.38 -9.85
CA VAL A 70 -3.40 1.19 -9.54
C VAL A 70 -4.06 2.53 -9.20
N ILE A 71 -3.44 3.38 -8.38
CA ILE A 71 -3.99 4.70 -8.03
C ILE A 71 -4.16 5.58 -9.26
N GLU A 72 -3.16 5.59 -10.16
CA GLU A 72 -3.21 6.34 -11.43
C GLU A 72 -4.31 5.80 -12.35
N SER A 73 -4.31 4.48 -12.59
CA SER A 73 -5.29 3.82 -13.47
C SER A 73 -6.73 3.99 -12.97
N PHE A 74 -6.93 3.93 -11.65
CA PHE A 74 -8.24 4.12 -11.04
C PHE A 74 -8.74 5.55 -11.22
N THR A 75 -7.87 6.55 -11.00
CA THR A 75 -8.23 7.96 -11.17
C THR A 75 -8.52 8.28 -12.64
N ASP A 76 -7.75 7.73 -13.58
CA ASP A 76 -7.96 7.94 -15.01
C ASP A 76 -9.20 7.24 -15.54
N LEU A 77 -9.54 6.04 -15.05
CA LEU A 77 -10.78 5.36 -15.43
C LEU A 77 -12.02 6.13 -14.97
N PHE A 78 -11.96 6.74 -13.78
CA PHE A 78 -13.01 7.65 -13.31
C PHE A 78 -13.11 8.92 -14.16
N ARG A 79 -11.97 9.41 -14.66
CA ARG A 79 -11.91 10.60 -15.50
C ARG A 79 -12.40 10.36 -16.93
N ASP A 80 -12.05 9.24 -17.55
CA ASP A 80 -12.44 8.88 -18.93
C ASP A 80 -13.95 8.62 -19.06
N LYS A 81 -14.60 8.21 -17.97
CA LYS A 81 -16.06 8.07 -17.89
C LYS A 81 -16.80 9.40 -17.81
N TYR A 82 -16.10 10.50 -17.51
CA TYR A 82 -16.69 11.84 -17.36
C TYR A 82 -16.22 12.79 -18.46
N ASN A 83 -17.16 13.40 -19.18
CA ASN A 83 -16.83 14.34 -20.26
C ASN A 83 -16.04 15.54 -19.69
N PRO A 84 -14.81 15.82 -20.17
CA PRO A 84 -13.95 16.88 -19.63
C PRO A 84 -14.50 18.30 -19.84
N TYR A 85 -15.55 18.46 -20.65
CA TYR A 85 -16.18 19.74 -20.97
C TYR A 85 -17.39 20.08 -20.09
N ASP A 86 -17.79 19.17 -19.20
CA ASP A 86 -18.89 19.42 -18.28
C ASP A 86 -18.36 19.93 -16.93
N ASN A 87 -18.81 21.12 -16.49
CA ASN A 87 -18.46 21.71 -15.19
C ASN A 87 -19.23 21.04 -14.04
N SER A 88 -19.46 19.74 -14.15
CA SER A 88 -20.17 18.97 -13.15
C SER A 88 -19.33 18.84 -11.88
N ILE A 89 -20.00 18.92 -10.73
CA ILE A 89 -19.43 18.74 -9.39
C ILE A 89 -18.59 17.45 -9.31
N ILE A 90 -18.92 16.46 -10.12
CA ILE A 90 -18.27 15.14 -10.14
C ILE A 90 -16.85 15.22 -10.74
N VAL A 91 -16.61 16.07 -11.74
CA VAL A 91 -15.26 16.31 -12.28
C VAL A 91 -14.40 17.07 -11.27
N MET A 92 -15.00 18.01 -10.53
CA MET A 92 -14.33 18.71 -9.43
C MET A 92 -13.91 17.74 -8.33
N MET A 93 -14.80 16.82 -7.91
CA MET A 93 -14.50 15.78 -6.93
C MET A 93 -13.40 14.83 -7.42
N ALA A 94 -13.41 14.41 -8.69
CA ALA A 94 -12.36 13.56 -9.26
C ALA A 94 -10.97 14.23 -9.23
N LYS A 95 -10.90 15.56 -9.44
CA LYS A 95 -9.64 16.32 -9.32
C LYS A 95 -9.12 16.38 -7.88
N PHE A 96 -10.01 16.43 -6.89
CA PHE A 96 -9.63 16.41 -5.48
C PHE A 96 -9.27 15.00 -4.99
N LEU A 97 -9.78 13.95 -5.62
CA LEU A 97 -9.52 12.57 -5.20
C LEU A 97 -8.02 12.20 -5.23
N ARG A 98 -7.29 12.62 -6.27
CA ARG A 98 -5.84 12.34 -6.42
C ARG A 98 -4.99 12.93 -5.27
N PRO A 99 -5.04 14.25 -4.97
CA PRO A 99 -4.28 14.81 -3.86
C PRO A 99 -4.76 14.30 -2.50
N VAL A 100 -6.05 13.99 -2.32
CA VAL A 100 -6.58 13.41 -1.08
C VAL A 100 -6.00 12.01 -0.84
N ALA A 101 -5.99 11.15 -1.86
CA ALA A 101 -5.42 9.81 -1.75
C ALA A 101 -3.92 9.85 -1.40
N LEU A 102 -3.15 10.72 -2.06
CA LEU A 102 -1.73 10.92 -1.76
C LEU A 102 -1.52 11.48 -0.34
N SER A 103 -2.32 12.46 0.08
CA SER A 103 -2.27 13.04 1.42
C SER A 103 -2.53 12.00 2.50
N LEU A 104 -3.54 11.13 2.32
CA LEU A 104 -3.83 10.04 3.25
C LEU A 104 -2.67 9.05 3.38
N ILE A 105 -2.05 8.66 2.26
CA ILE A 105 -0.89 7.74 2.27
C ILE A 105 0.29 8.38 3.02
N LEU A 106 0.56 9.66 2.79
CA LEU A 106 1.63 10.38 3.49
C LEU A 106 1.33 10.51 4.98
N CYS A 107 0.09 10.82 5.36
CA CYS A 107 -0.33 10.93 6.74
C CYS A 107 -0.19 9.58 7.48
N ALA A 108 -0.67 8.49 6.86
CA ALA A 108 -0.52 7.15 7.41
C ALA A 108 0.95 6.73 7.54
N SER A 109 1.78 7.08 6.56
CA SER A 109 3.23 6.80 6.59
C SER A 109 3.91 7.56 7.72
N HIS A 110 3.60 8.85 7.91
CA HIS A 110 4.13 9.65 9.01
C HIS A 110 3.66 9.13 10.37
N SER A 111 2.39 8.77 10.50
CA SER A 111 1.83 8.18 11.72
C SER A 111 2.57 6.90 12.11
N ARG A 112 2.85 6.03 11.14
CA ARG A 112 3.63 4.81 11.35
C ARG A 112 5.04 5.13 11.84
N THR A 113 5.76 6.02 11.16
CA THR A 113 7.12 6.41 11.55
C THR A 113 7.14 6.99 12.95
N PHE A 114 6.18 7.86 13.27
CA PHE A 114 6.04 8.43 14.60
C PHE A 114 5.77 7.35 15.67
N SER A 115 4.86 6.41 15.40
CA SER A 115 4.57 5.30 16.30
C SER A 115 5.80 4.42 16.57
N LEU A 116 6.61 4.14 15.54
CA LEU A 116 7.85 3.37 15.69
C LEU A 116 8.88 4.13 16.53
N ILE A 117 9.06 5.43 16.28
CA ILE A 117 9.99 6.24 17.08
C ILE A 117 9.59 6.20 18.55
N ASN A 118 8.30 6.40 18.87
CA ASN A 118 7.83 6.35 20.25
C ASN A 118 7.93 4.94 20.87
N GLY A 119 7.60 3.90 20.12
CA GLY A 119 7.65 2.51 20.59
C GLY A 119 9.06 1.95 20.79
N TYR A 120 10.04 2.47 20.04
CA TYR A 120 11.44 2.02 20.06
C TYR A 120 12.42 3.09 20.58
N ALA A 121 11.93 4.18 21.21
CA ALA A 121 12.79 5.21 21.81
C ALA A 121 13.56 4.72 23.04
N ALA A 122 12.98 3.80 23.82
CA ALA A 122 13.55 3.29 25.06
C ALA A 122 15.00 2.76 24.94
N PRO A 123 15.34 1.88 23.97
CA PRO A 123 16.73 1.45 23.82
C PRO A 123 17.68 2.61 23.47
N MET A 124 17.26 3.58 22.64
CA MET A 124 18.11 4.73 22.28
C MET A 124 18.42 5.62 23.49
N GLU A 125 17.52 5.72 24.47
CA GLU A 125 17.76 6.45 25.72
C GLU A 125 18.74 5.71 26.64
N VAL A 126 18.60 4.39 26.74
CA VAL A 126 19.52 3.54 27.53
C VAL A 126 20.96 3.63 27.01
N TYR A 127 21.16 3.62 25.68
CA TYR A 127 22.51 3.77 25.10
C TYR A 127 23.14 5.13 25.43
N LYS A 128 22.36 6.22 25.42
CA LYS A 128 22.88 7.56 25.79
C LYS A 128 23.32 7.63 27.25
N ILE A 129 22.60 6.96 28.15
CA ILE A 129 22.95 6.90 29.57
C ILE A 129 24.24 6.09 29.76
N LEU A 130 24.38 4.96 29.06
CA LEU A 130 25.58 4.12 29.12
C LEU A 130 26.83 4.85 28.60
N GLU A 131 26.73 5.54 27.46
CA GLU A 131 27.81 6.35 26.89
C GLU A 131 28.24 7.45 27.88
N HIS A 132 27.27 8.14 28.50
CA HIS A 132 27.56 9.17 29.50
C HIS A 132 28.27 8.63 30.76
N HIS A 133 27.99 7.40 31.17
CA HIS A 133 28.68 6.76 32.30
C HIS A 133 30.10 6.31 31.95
N ASP A 134 30.36 5.86 30.72
CA ASP A 134 31.70 5.47 30.24
C ASP A 134 32.62 6.71 30.13
N ASP A 135 32.11 7.81 29.59
CA ASP A 135 32.81 9.10 29.53
C ASP A 135 33.11 9.66 30.93
N ALA A 136 32.18 9.54 31.89
CA ALA A 136 32.42 9.98 33.25
C ALA A 136 33.45 9.11 33.99
N GLY A 137 33.50 7.79 33.71
CA GLY A 137 34.48 6.88 34.29
C GLY A 137 35.91 7.17 33.82
N THR A 138 36.09 7.42 32.52
CA THR A 138 37.41 7.72 31.93
C THR A 138 38.00 9.06 32.38
N VAL A 139 37.17 10.02 32.78
CA VAL A 139 37.61 11.31 33.36
C VAL A 139 38.07 11.16 34.82
N LEU A 140 37.58 10.16 35.55
CA LEU A 140 37.98 9.92 36.95
C LEU A 140 39.22 9.02 37.09
N GLU A 141 39.60 8.31 36.04
CA GLU A 141 40.79 7.44 36.01
C GLU A 141 42.07 8.17 35.53
N ASN A 142 41.96 9.40 35.04
CA ASN A 142 43.07 10.28 34.64
C ASN A 142 43.33 11.39 35.67
#